data_AF-A0A0R1PFC5-F1
#
_entry.id   AF-A0A0R1PFC5-F1
#
_cell.length_a   1.000
_cell.length_b   1.000
_cell.length_c   1.000
_cell.angle_alpha   90.00
_cell.angle_beta   90.00
_cell.angle_gamma   90.00
#
_symmetry.space_group_name_H-M   'P 1'
#
loop_
_entity.id
_entity.type
_entity.pdbx_description
1 polymer ?
#
loop_
_entity_poly.entity_id
_entity_poly.type
_entity_poly.pdbx_seq_one_letter_code
_entity_poly.pdbx_strand_id
1 'polypeptide(L)'
;MGSAIWTASAANLSNWVHWSLGNTLFLEGIAVALTNLLLLRRFDYFRLIRNLLYILPFSYILQWFAEFFNYIGVPSLNIWWRVILDIIGLFGIAVAVSIYQRANLIMHPNDDFPYILRFRFMHGSSVWSQWTSYVPPILIVIISAIGAHRLVAVNFGTVYNVLTQGYLIGWSDQHIFPQLHHHLNYKK
;
A
#
# COMPACT_ATOMS: atom_id res chain seq x y z
N MET A 1 10.51 -6.26 8.54
CA MET A 1 10.35 -6.91 9.85
C MET A 1 8.84 -7.01 10.09
N GLY A 2 8.15 -7.74 9.19
CA GLY A 2 6.81 -7.33 8.73
C GLY A 2 6.93 -6.42 7.49
N SER A 3 5.82 -6.12 6.82
CA SER A 3 5.74 -5.14 5.73
C SER A 3 4.43 -4.33 5.82
N ALA A 4 4.27 -3.31 4.96
CA ALA A 4 2.98 -2.63 4.83
C ALA A 4 1.87 -3.64 4.53
N ILE A 5 0.66 -3.43 5.05
CA ILE A 5 -0.38 -4.47 5.08
C ILE A 5 -0.77 -5.01 3.69
N TRP A 6 -0.77 -4.17 2.65
CA TRP A 6 -0.96 -4.58 1.26
C TRP A 6 0.19 -5.44 0.71
N THR A 7 1.43 -5.13 1.07
CA THR A 7 2.57 -5.99 0.72
C THR A 7 2.54 -7.29 1.51
N ALA A 8 2.06 -7.25 2.76
CA ALA A 8 1.91 -8.43 3.60
C ALA A 8 0.81 -9.36 3.05
N SER A 9 -0.32 -8.83 2.57
CA SER A 9 -1.36 -9.63 1.90
C SER A 9 -0.81 -10.30 0.65
N ALA A 10 -0.12 -9.56 -0.23
CA ALA A 10 0.51 -10.14 -1.40
C ALA A 10 1.55 -11.22 -1.05
N ALA A 11 2.37 -11.02 -0.01
CA ALA A 11 3.36 -12.00 0.41
C ALA A 11 2.73 -13.29 0.97
N ASN A 12 1.64 -13.19 1.76
CA ASN A 12 0.93 -14.37 2.23
C ASN A 12 0.23 -15.11 1.09
N LEU A 13 -0.43 -14.37 0.19
CA LEU A 13 -1.09 -14.97 -0.96
C LEU A 13 -0.07 -15.65 -1.89
N SER A 14 1.05 -14.99 -2.18
CA SER A 14 2.18 -15.55 -2.94
C SER A 14 2.69 -16.86 -2.32
N ASN A 15 2.79 -16.92 -0.99
CA ASN A 15 3.19 -18.13 -0.29
C ASN A 15 2.16 -19.26 -0.43
N TRP A 16 0.86 -18.94 -0.38
CA TRP A 16 -0.22 -19.91 -0.51
C TRP A 16 -0.39 -20.45 -1.93
N VAL A 17 -0.37 -19.58 -2.95
CA VAL A 17 -0.57 -20.00 -4.36
C VAL A 17 0.73 -20.34 -5.10
N HIS A 18 1.88 -20.23 -4.43
CA HIS A 18 3.21 -20.49 -4.98
C HIS A 18 3.56 -19.65 -6.22
N TRP A 19 3.14 -18.39 -6.23
CA TRP A 19 3.47 -17.42 -7.29
C TRP A 19 4.55 -16.46 -6.84
N SER A 20 5.24 -15.81 -7.79
CA SER A 20 6.20 -14.76 -7.45
C SER A 20 5.50 -13.57 -6.79
N LEU A 21 6.19 -12.93 -5.85
CA LEU A 21 5.67 -11.75 -5.13
C LEU A 21 5.24 -10.64 -6.11
N GLY A 22 6.04 -10.39 -7.15
CA GLY A 22 5.74 -9.39 -8.18
C GLY A 22 4.47 -9.71 -8.96
N ASN A 23 4.24 -10.97 -9.34
CA ASN A 23 2.99 -11.34 -10.03
C ASN A 23 1.78 -11.20 -9.10
N THR A 24 1.92 -11.56 -7.82
CA THR A 24 0.85 -11.42 -6.84
C THR A 24 0.52 -9.94 -6.58
N LEU A 25 1.51 -9.08 -6.40
CA LEU A 25 1.32 -7.63 -6.26
C LEU A 25 0.64 -7.02 -7.49
N PHE A 26 1.08 -7.41 -8.69
CA PHE A 26 0.53 -6.94 -9.94
C PHE A 26 -0.96 -7.27 -10.07
N LEU A 27 -1.32 -8.53 -9.81
CA LEU A 27 -2.72 -8.98 -9.87
C LEU A 27 -3.58 -8.38 -8.77
N GLU A 28 -3.04 -8.26 -7.56
CA GLU A 28 -3.74 -7.63 -6.44
C GLU A 28 -4.12 -6.20 -6.79
N GLY A 29 -3.20 -5.38 -7.30
CA GLY A 29 -3.59 -4.02 -7.64
C GLY A 29 -4.31 -3.85 -8.98
N ILE A 30 -4.31 -4.85 -9.88
CA ILE A 30 -5.34 -4.92 -10.94
C ILE A 30 -6.73 -5.04 -10.29
N ALA A 31 -6.90 -5.96 -9.34
CA ALA A 31 -8.18 -6.14 -8.65
C ALA A 31 -8.60 -4.87 -7.88
N VAL A 32 -7.65 -4.18 -7.24
CA VAL A 32 -7.92 -2.90 -6.57
C VAL A 32 -8.22 -1.79 -7.58
N ALA A 33 -7.54 -1.73 -8.73
CA ALA A 33 -7.84 -0.75 -9.77
C ALA A 33 -9.27 -0.91 -10.31
N LEU A 34 -9.72 -2.15 -10.51
CA LEU A 34 -11.10 -2.46 -10.90
C LEU A 34 -12.08 -2.06 -9.79
N THR A 35 -11.75 -2.33 -8.53
CA THR A 35 -12.54 -1.92 -7.36
C THR A 35 -12.68 -0.40 -7.29
N ASN A 36 -11.62 0.34 -7.58
CA ASN A 36 -11.64 1.80 -7.63
C ASN A 36 -12.61 2.31 -8.71
N LEU A 37 -12.64 1.70 -9.90
CA LEU A 37 -13.61 2.05 -10.94
C LEU A 37 -15.06 1.81 -10.49
N LEU A 38 -15.32 0.68 -9.82
CA LEU A 38 -16.64 0.35 -9.27
C LEU A 38 -17.07 1.36 -8.21
N LEU A 39 -16.17 1.71 -7.27
CA LEU A 39 -16.44 2.73 -6.25
C LEU A 39 -16.69 4.11 -6.86
N LEU A 40 -16.04 4.41 -7.98
CA LEU A 40 -16.22 5.68 -8.67
C LEU A 40 -17.56 5.79 -9.39
N ARG A 41 -18.23 4.67 -9.68
CA ARG A 41 -19.49 4.57 -10.47
C ARG A 41 -19.39 5.22 -11.85
N ARG A 42 -18.17 5.40 -12.35
CA ARG A 42 -17.88 5.92 -13.68
C ARG A 42 -16.67 5.18 -14.22
N PHE A 43 -16.76 4.71 -15.46
CA PHE A 43 -15.66 4.00 -16.08
C PHE A 43 -14.63 5.01 -16.60
N ASP A 44 -13.60 5.27 -15.81
CA ASP A 44 -12.47 6.13 -16.16
C ASP A 44 -11.31 5.29 -16.70
N TYR A 45 -11.33 5.02 -18.02
CA TYR A 45 -10.31 4.22 -18.70
C TYR A 45 -8.90 4.83 -18.57
N PHE A 46 -8.78 6.17 -18.51
CA PHE A 46 -7.48 6.84 -18.38
C PHE A 46 -6.88 6.62 -17.00
N ARG A 47 -7.69 6.68 -15.94
CA ARG A 47 -7.26 6.32 -14.59
C ARG A 47 -6.80 4.86 -14.54
N LEU A 48 -7.56 3.94 -15.13
CA LEU A 48 -7.17 2.53 -15.18
C LEU A 48 -5.81 2.35 -15.85
N ILE A 49 -5.59 2.95 -17.02
CA ILE A 49 -4.31 2.86 -17.74
C ILE A 49 -3.16 3.42 -16.89
N ARG A 50 -3.34 4.58 -16.23
CA ARG A 50 -2.31 5.15 -15.35
C ARG A 50 -2.01 4.26 -14.15
N ASN A 51 -3.04 3.69 -13.53
CA ASN A 51 -2.90 2.75 -12.43
C ASN A 51 -2.13 1.49 -12.86
N LEU A 52 -2.44 0.94 -14.05
CA LEU A 52 -1.74 -0.21 -14.63
C LEU A 52 -0.28 0.10 -14.98
N LEU A 53 -0.04 1.28 -15.58
CA LEU A 53 1.30 1.76 -15.92
C LEU A 53 2.18 1.93 -14.67
N TYR A 54 1.58 2.29 -13.53
CA TYR A 54 2.30 2.41 -12.26
C TYR A 54 2.57 1.05 -11.63
N ILE A 55 1.56 0.19 -11.52
CA ILE A 55 1.69 -1.05 -10.75
C ILE A 55 2.61 -2.07 -11.40
N LEU A 56 2.67 -2.11 -12.74
CA LEU A 56 3.53 -3.04 -13.45
C LEU A 56 5.01 -2.88 -13.03
N PRO A 57 5.68 -1.71 -13.21
CA PRO A 57 7.05 -1.54 -12.75
C PRO A 57 7.16 -1.60 -11.23
N PHE A 58 6.20 -1.03 -10.48
CA PHE A 58 6.23 -1.03 -9.03
C PHE A 58 6.32 -2.45 -8.44
N SER A 59 5.55 -3.40 -8.98
CA SER A 59 5.47 -4.76 -8.44
C SER A 59 6.80 -5.50 -8.53
N TYR A 60 7.47 -5.42 -9.68
CA TYR A 60 8.76 -6.08 -9.88
C TYR A 60 9.92 -5.33 -9.21
N ILE A 61 9.87 -3.99 -9.17
CA ILE A 61 10.84 -3.19 -8.40
C ILE A 61 10.73 -3.52 -6.90
N LEU A 62 9.51 -3.65 -6.37
CA LEU A 62 9.31 -3.98 -4.96
C LEU A 62 9.81 -5.40 -4.64
N GLN A 63 9.55 -6.38 -5.52
CA GLN A 63 10.14 -7.71 -5.39
C GLN A 63 11.68 -7.64 -5.40
N TRP A 64 12.26 -6.91 -6.35
CA TRP A 64 13.71 -6.73 -6.43
C TRP A 64 14.29 -6.10 -5.15
N PHE A 65 13.64 -5.08 -4.58
CA PHE A 65 14.09 -4.50 -3.31
C PHE A 65 14.02 -5.51 -2.16
N ALA A 66 12.98 -6.35 -2.11
CA ALA A 66 12.88 -7.40 -1.09
C ALA A 66 14.05 -8.39 -1.21
N GLU A 67 14.39 -8.83 -2.42
CA GLU A 67 15.53 -9.70 -2.71
C GLU A 67 16.86 -9.02 -2.40
N PHE A 68 17.03 -7.75 -2.80
CA PHE A 68 18.21 -6.95 -2.53
C PHE A 68 18.47 -6.78 -1.02
N PHE A 69 17.46 -6.45 -0.23
CA PHE A 69 17.61 -6.32 1.22
C PHE A 69 17.93 -7.66 1.90
N ASN A 70 17.39 -8.76 1.38
CA ASN A 70 17.79 -10.09 1.83
C ASN A 70 19.25 -10.40 1.47
N TYR A 71 19.68 -10.06 0.25
CA TYR A 71 21.04 -10.29 -0.25
C TYR A 71 22.10 -9.53 0.56
N ILE A 72 21.86 -8.26 0.89
CA ILE A 72 22.81 -7.47 1.71
C ILE A 72 22.75 -7.83 3.20
N GLY A 73 21.93 -8.81 3.60
CA GLY A 73 21.90 -9.31 4.96
C GLY A 73 21.07 -8.48 5.95
N VAL A 74 20.11 -7.66 5.50
CA VAL A 74 19.20 -6.97 6.44
C VAL A 74 18.50 -7.93 7.42
N PRO A 75 18.09 -9.15 7.03
CA PRO A 75 17.49 -10.09 7.98
C PRO A 75 18.42 -10.55 9.12
N SER A 76 19.75 -10.56 8.90
CA SER A 76 20.74 -10.98 9.91
C SER A 76 21.16 -9.86 10.86
N LEU A 77 20.74 -8.62 10.61
CA LEU A 77 20.95 -7.51 11.54
C LEU A 77 20.23 -7.76 12.87
N ASN A 78 20.78 -7.17 13.94
CA ASN A 78 20.11 -7.08 15.24
C ASN A 78 18.70 -6.49 15.09
N ILE A 79 17.75 -7.01 15.87
CA ILE A 79 16.37 -6.53 15.95
C ILE A 79 16.25 -5.00 16.02
N TRP A 80 17.10 -4.30 16.78
CA TRP A 80 17.07 -2.85 16.92
C TRP A 80 17.26 -2.13 15.58
N TRP A 81 18.26 -2.54 14.79
CA TRP A 81 18.52 -1.94 13.47
C TRP A 81 17.39 -2.25 12.50
N ARG A 82 16.82 -3.44 12.55
CA ARG A 82 15.71 -3.82 11.68
C ARG A 82 14.43 -3.04 12.00
N VAL A 83 14.16 -2.75 13.27
CA VAL A 83 13.05 -1.90 13.70
C VAL A 83 13.23 -0.46 13.21
N ILE A 84 14.43 0.10 13.37
CA ILE A 84 14.75 1.45 12.89
C ILE A 84 14.55 1.55 11.37
N LEU A 85 15.09 0.59 10.61
CA LEU A 85 14.92 0.53 9.16
C LEU A 85 13.45 0.41 8.74
N ASP A 86 12.67 -0.43 9.42
CA ASP A 86 11.23 -0.57 9.16
C ASP A 86 10.48 0.74 9.43
N ILE A 87 10.74 1.42 10.55
CA ILE A 87 10.09 2.70 10.89
C ILE A 87 10.42 3.77 9.85
N ILE A 88 11.70 3.92 9.50
CA ILE A 88 12.15 4.90 8.48
C ILE A 88 11.51 4.59 7.13
N GLY A 89 11.50 3.31 6.72
CA GLY A 89 10.88 2.88 5.46
C GLY A 89 9.39 3.18 5.42
N LEU A 90 8.64 2.84 6.47
CA LEU A 90 7.19 3.05 6.55
C LEU A 90 6.83 4.54 6.62
N PHE A 91 7.62 5.34 7.33
CA PHE A 91 7.49 6.79 7.31
C PHE A 91 7.75 7.36 5.91
N GLY A 92 8.80 6.89 5.23
CA GLY A 92 9.08 7.26 3.84
C GLY A 92 7.93 6.93 2.90
N ILE A 93 7.30 5.76 3.05
CA ILE A 93 6.10 5.38 2.31
C ILE A 93 4.95 6.36 2.60
N ALA A 94 4.71 6.72 3.87
CA ALA A 94 3.65 7.66 4.23
C ALA A 94 3.86 9.04 3.57
N VAL A 95 5.10 9.54 3.58
CA VAL A 95 5.47 10.79 2.92
C VAL A 95 5.28 10.69 1.40
N ALA A 96 5.73 9.60 0.78
CA ALA A 96 5.55 9.38 -0.65
C ALA A 96 4.06 9.38 -1.03
N VAL A 97 3.25 8.56 -0.32
CA VAL A 97 1.78 8.47 -0.49
C VAL A 97 1.14 9.84 -0.43
N SER A 98 1.46 10.59 0.62
CA SER A 98 0.98 11.94 0.83
C SER A 98 1.28 12.85 -0.38
N ILE A 99 2.52 12.86 -0.87
CA ILE A 99 2.94 13.69 -2.02
C ILE A 99 2.19 13.32 -3.30
N TYR A 100 2.21 12.05 -3.73
CA TYR A 100 1.59 11.72 -5.01
C TYR A 100 0.06 11.73 -4.96
N GLN A 101 -0.55 11.50 -3.79
CA GLN A 101 -2.00 11.71 -3.62
C GLN A 101 -2.39 13.16 -3.87
N ARG A 102 -1.61 14.12 -3.36
CA ARG A 102 -1.85 15.54 -3.62
C ARG A 102 -1.53 15.95 -5.06
N ALA A 103 -0.43 15.44 -5.63
CA ALA A 103 -0.06 15.72 -7.01
C ALA A 103 -1.08 15.16 -8.04
N ASN A 104 -1.71 14.01 -7.75
CA ASN A 104 -2.78 13.40 -8.55
C ASN A 104 -2.44 13.21 -10.05
N LEU A 105 -1.20 12.82 -10.35
CA LEU A 105 -0.75 12.55 -11.72
C LEU A 105 -1.01 11.10 -12.13
N ILE A 106 -0.32 10.19 -11.43
CA ILE A 106 -0.38 8.73 -11.57
C ILE A 106 -0.32 8.17 -10.16
N MET A 107 -1.28 7.31 -9.79
CA MET A 107 -1.34 6.73 -8.44
C MET A 107 -1.25 5.22 -8.51
N HIS A 108 -0.60 4.64 -7.50
CA HIS A 108 -0.71 3.22 -7.26
C HIS A 108 -2.16 2.86 -6.87
N PRO A 109 -2.77 1.80 -7.43
CA PRO A 109 -4.17 1.44 -7.15
C PRO A 109 -4.50 1.32 -5.66
N ASN A 110 -3.61 0.70 -4.88
CA ASN A 110 -3.79 0.46 -3.45
C ASN A 110 -3.73 1.74 -2.61
N ASP A 111 -3.21 2.84 -3.17
CA ASP A 111 -3.17 4.15 -2.53
C ASP A 111 -4.23 5.10 -3.09
N ASP A 112 -4.69 4.87 -4.33
CA ASP A 112 -5.87 5.53 -4.89
C ASP A 112 -7.15 5.05 -4.19
N PHE A 113 -7.22 3.79 -3.76
CA PHE A 113 -8.35 3.23 -3.01
C PHE A 113 -8.64 4.00 -1.70
N PRO A 114 -7.72 4.12 -0.73
CA PRO A 114 -7.91 4.96 0.44
C PRO A 114 -8.10 6.42 0.10
N TYR A 115 -7.51 6.94 -0.99
CA TYR A 115 -7.73 8.31 -1.42
C TYR A 115 -9.19 8.56 -1.85
N ILE A 116 -9.79 7.64 -2.59
CA ILE A 116 -11.22 7.67 -2.93
C ILE A 116 -12.06 7.58 -1.65
N LEU A 117 -11.75 6.64 -0.76
CA LEU A 117 -12.45 6.48 0.52
C LEU A 117 -12.42 7.76 1.36
N ARG A 118 -11.24 8.37 1.47
CA ARG A 118 -10.97 9.59 2.22
C ARG A 118 -11.89 10.72 1.83
N PHE A 119 -11.95 11.03 0.53
CA PHE A 119 -12.63 12.24 0.07
C PHE A 119 -14.08 12.00 -0.35
N ARG A 120 -14.47 10.77 -0.68
CA ARG A 120 -15.86 10.46 -1.06
C ARG A 120 -16.72 10.03 0.13
N PHE A 121 -16.16 9.34 1.12
CA PHE A 121 -16.94 8.71 2.18
C PHE A 121 -16.53 9.14 3.60
N MET A 122 -15.25 9.48 3.81
CA MET A 122 -14.69 9.71 5.15
C MET A 122 -14.35 11.18 5.46
N HIS A 123 -14.98 12.12 4.74
CA HIS A 123 -14.91 13.57 4.98
C HIS A 123 -13.47 14.13 5.12
N GLY A 124 -12.50 13.55 4.41
CA GLY A 124 -11.11 13.98 4.43
C GLY A 124 -10.21 13.31 5.48
N SER A 125 -10.73 12.40 6.31
CA SER A 125 -9.92 11.68 7.32
C SER A 125 -9.00 10.64 6.69
N SER A 126 -7.68 10.85 6.80
CA SER A 126 -6.67 9.91 6.32
C SER A 126 -6.60 8.62 7.14
N VAL A 127 -6.90 8.70 8.44
CA VAL A 127 -6.88 7.55 9.36
C VAL A 127 -8.00 6.59 9.03
N TRP A 128 -9.25 7.07 9.03
CA TRP A 128 -10.42 6.23 8.75
C TRP A 128 -10.38 5.64 7.33
N SER A 129 -9.90 6.41 6.36
CA SER A 129 -9.74 5.91 5.00
C SER A 129 -8.72 4.78 4.89
N GLN A 130 -7.61 4.87 5.63
CA GLN A 130 -6.60 3.81 5.62
C GLN A 130 -7.08 2.57 6.35
N TRP A 131 -7.67 2.69 7.53
CA TRP A 131 -8.20 1.52 8.23
C TRP A 131 -9.30 0.80 7.45
N THR A 132 -10.16 1.56 6.76
CA THR A 132 -11.17 0.96 5.87
C THR A 132 -10.51 0.29 4.66
N SER A 133 -9.47 0.90 4.09
CA SER A 133 -8.72 0.29 2.98
C SER A 133 -7.96 -0.97 3.38
N TYR A 134 -7.70 -1.18 4.67
CA TYR A 134 -7.01 -2.36 5.19
C TYR A 134 -7.91 -3.57 5.39
N VAL A 135 -9.24 -3.43 5.32
CA VAL A 135 -10.16 -4.57 5.45
C VAL A 135 -9.88 -5.65 4.38
N PRO A 136 -9.83 -5.34 3.07
CA PRO A 136 -9.50 -6.34 2.05
C PRO A 136 -8.15 -7.05 2.26
N PRO A 137 -7.00 -6.36 2.43
CA PRO A 137 -5.73 -7.06 2.59
C PRO A 137 -5.64 -7.85 3.89
N ILE A 138 -6.26 -7.40 4.99
CA ILE A 138 -6.33 -8.20 6.23
C ILE A 138 -7.07 -9.51 5.99
N LEU A 139 -8.18 -9.49 5.25
CA LEU A 139 -8.91 -10.71 4.90
C LEU A 139 -8.05 -11.64 4.03
N ILE A 140 -7.32 -11.10 3.05
CA ILE A 140 -6.39 -11.88 2.22
C ILE A 140 -5.29 -12.53 3.07
N VAL A 141 -4.71 -11.80 4.03
CA VAL A 141 -3.71 -12.34 4.97
C VAL A 141 -4.31 -13.51 5.76
N ILE A 142 -5.50 -13.33 6.36
CA ILE A 142 -6.14 -14.37 7.18
C ILE A 142 -6.43 -15.62 6.36
N ILE A 143 -7.07 -15.47 5.19
CA ILE A 143 -7.45 -16.60 4.32
C ILE A 143 -6.19 -17.33 3.84
N SER A 144 -5.18 -16.59 3.38
CA SER A 144 -3.94 -17.18 2.87
C SER A 144 -3.14 -17.87 3.98
N ALA A 145 -3.11 -17.31 5.19
CA ALA A 145 -2.42 -17.90 6.32
C ALA A 145 -3.09 -19.19 6.82
N ILE A 146 -4.43 -19.26 6.78
CA ILE A 146 -5.19 -20.48 7.05
C ILE A 146 -4.86 -21.54 5.98
N GLY A 147 -4.91 -21.16 4.70
CA GLY A 147 -4.67 -22.08 3.59
C GLY A 147 -3.24 -22.61 3.50
N ALA A 148 -2.24 -21.78 3.82
CA ALA A 148 -0.82 -22.15 3.82
C ALA A 148 -0.33 -22.73 5.16
N HIS A 149 -1.18 -22.73 6.21
CA HIS A 149 -0.81 -23.03 7.60
C HIS A 149 0.41 -22.26 8.10
N ARG A 150 0.67 -21.08 7.53
CA ARG A 150 1.85 -20.25 7.83
C ARG A 150 1.52 -18.79 7.61
N LEU A 151 1.93 -17.97 8.57
CA LEU A 151 1.89 -16.52 8.44
C LEU A 151 3.25 -16.00 8.00
N VAL A 152 3.28 -15.21 6.93
CA VAL A 152 4.49 -14.63 6.35
C VAL A 152 4.37 -13.11 6.33
N ALA A 153 5.49 -12.39 6.44
CA ALA A 153 5.56 -10.93 6.30
C ALA A 153 4.64 -10.10 7.23
N VAL A 154 4.10 -10.70 8.29
CA VAL A 154 3.32 -10.01 9.34
C VAL A 154 4.09 -10.08 10.65
N ASN A 155 4.54 -8.92 11.13
CA ASN A 155 5.25 -8.76 12.41
C ASN A 155 5.16 -7.28 12.84
N PHE A 156 6.09 -6.79 13.66
CA PHE A 156 6.15 -5.42 14.17
C PHE A 156 5.87 -4.35 13.12
N GLY A 157 6.56 -4.39 11.96
CA GLY A 157 6.40 -3.40 10.91
C GLY A 157 4.97 -3.34 10.34
N THR A 158 4.28 -4.48 10.27
CA THR A 158 2.88 -4.54 9.80
C THR A 158 1.93 -3.95 10.83
N VAL A 159 2.12 -4.26 12.11
CA VAL A 159 1.32 -3.69 13.20
C VAL A 159 1.54 -2.17 13.25
N TYR A 160 2.79 -1.74 13.21
CA TYR A 160 3.15 -0.33 13.17
C TYR A 160 2.53 0.37 11.96
N ASN A 161 2.59 -0.22 10.77
CA ASN A 161 1.96 0.31 9.56
C ASN A 161 0.44 0.48 9.74
N VAL A 162 -0.28 -0.57 10.16
CA VAL A 162 -1.75 -0.50 10.31
C VAL A 162 -2.16 0.59 11.29
N LEU A 163 -1.42 0.75 12.40
CA LEU A 163 -1.74 1.74 13.44
C LEU A 163 -1.38 3.17 13.03
N THR A 164 -0.25 3.38 12.36
CA THR A 164 0.34 4.72 12.21
C THR A 164 0.21 5.31 10.81
N GLN A 165 0.08 4.50 9.77
CA GLN A 165 0.24 4.99 8.39
C GLN A 165 -0.76 6.09 8.03
N GLY A 166 -2.03 5.94 8.43
CA GLY A 166 -3.06 6.96 8.18
C GLY A 166 -2.78 8.28 8.90
N TYR A 167 -2.23 8.22 10.12
CA TYR A 167 -1.82 9.40 10.86
C TYR A 167 -0.61 10.06 10.20
N LEU A 168 0.42 9.28 9.84
CA LEU A 168 1.64 9.78 9.20
C LEU A 168 1.34 10.44 7.86
N ILE A 169 0.45 9.88 7.03
CA ILE A 169 0.01 10.51 5.78
C ILE A 169 -0.68 11.85 6.05
N GLY A 170 -1.59 11.91 7.03
CA GLY A 170 -2.27 13.15 7.39
C GLY A 170 -1.32 14.21 7.95
N TRP A 171 -0.32 13.79 8.72
CA TRP A 171 0.75 14.66 9.20
C TRP A 171 1.62 15.17 8.04
N SER A 172 2.01 14.29 7.12
CA SER A 172 2.79 14.65 5.93
C SER A 172 2.03 15.60 4.99
N ASP A 173 0.70 15.52 4.94
CA ASP A 173 -0.12 16.47 4.17
C ASP A 173 0.07 17.93 4.62
N GLN A 174 0.35 18.13 5.91
CA GLN A 174 0.46 19.47 6.51
C GLN A 174 1.91 19.95 6.61
N HIS A 175 2.88 19.02 6.70
CA HIS A 175 4.27 19.36 7.02
C HIS A 175 5.24 19.21 5.85
N ILE A 176 4.94 18.32 4.88
CA ILE A 176 5.82 18.06 3.74
C ILE A 176 5.21 18.69 2.51
N PHE A 177 5.86 19.69 1.91
CA PHE A 177 5.32 20.48 0.80
C PHE A 177 3.89 20.99 1.07
N PRO A 178 3.71 21.88 2.08
CA PRO A 178 2.38 22.35 2.50
C PRO A 178 1.61 23.13 1.42
N GLN A 179 2.32 23.62 0.40
CA GLN A 179 1.72 24.31 -0.75
C GLN A 179 1.10 23.35 -1.79
N LEU A 180 1.35 22.04 -1.65
CA LEU A 180 0.78 21.05 -2.55
C LEU A 180 -0.63 20.71 -2.06
N HIS A 181 -1.64 20.98 -2.88
CA HIS A 181 -3.05 20.77 -2.54
C HIS A 181 -3.62 19.48 -3.14
N HIS A 182 -4.66 18.93 -2.52
CA HIS A 182 -5.39 17.77 -3.02
C HIS A 182 -6.25 18.15 -4.23
N HIS A 183 -6.00 17.54 -5.38
CA HIS A 183 -6.79 17.74 -6.59
C HIS A 183 -7.95 16.76 -6.65
N LEU A 184 -9.13 17.17 -6.20
CA LEU A 184 -10.32 16.33 -6.15
C LEU A 184 -11.08 16.33 -7.49
N ASN A 185 -10.64 15.49 -8.44
CA ASN A 185 -11.34 15.30 -9.72
C ASN A 185 -12.64 14.48 -9.60
N TYR A 186 -13.18 14.29 -8.39
CA TYR A 186 -14.38 13.51 -8.11
C TYR A 186 -15.69 14.31 -8.22
N LYS A 187 -15.61 15.63 -8.37
CA LYS A 187 -16.78 16.50 -8.56
C LYS A 187 -17.27 16.45 -10.01
N LYS A 188 -18.25 15.60 -10.25
CA LYS A 188 -19.44 15.94 -11.05
C LYS A 188 -20.64 15.64 -10.18
#